data_AF-A0A2V9KRB5-F1
#
_entry.id   AF-A0A2V9KRB5-F1
#
_cell.length_a   1.000
_cell.length_b   1.000
_cell.length_c   1.000
_cell.angle_alpha   90.00
_cell.angle_beta   90.00
_cell.angle_gamma   90.00
#
_symmetry.space_group_name_H-M   'P 1'
#
loop_
_entity.id
_entity.type
_entity.pdbx_description
1 polymer ?
#
loop_
_entity_poly.entity_id
_entity_poly.type
_entity_poly.pdbx_seq_one_letter_code
_entity_poly.pdbx_strand_id
1 'polypeptide(L)'
;MDIARPAAVARRRRIRRVLYGVIGLMVVVLTTVGLSHLKVAPPSVDAGTVWHDVVKRGPMLRDVRGLGTLVPEQIVWIPAGTDGRIDKRDVLPGTPVKPDTILVEMSDPTLQQGLADAEYQMKAAQADYDSLKVKLETTLLDQRSTAATVASQYH
;
A
#
# COMPACT_ATOMS: atom_id res chain seq x y z
N MET A 1 57.75 101.33 -20.96
CA MET A 1 56.96 100.87 -19.80
C MET A 1 55.75 100.10 -20.32
N ASP A 2 55.95 98.85 -20.68
CA ASP A 2 55.00 97.71 -20.67
C ASP A 2 55.79 96.52 -21.23
N ILE A 3 55.98 95.47 -20.44
CA ILE A 3 56.80 94.31 -20.84
C ILE A 3 55.82 93.18 -21.16
N ALA A 4 55.71 92.86 -22.45
CA ALA A 4 54.86 91.79 -22.95
C ALA A 4 55.18 90.47 -22.22
N ARG A 5 54.25 90.02 -21.38
CA ARG A 5 54.40 88.75 -20.65
C ARG A 5 54.42 87.61 -21.68
N PRO A 6 55.47 86.77 -21.72
CA PRO A 6 55.55 85.70 -22.71
C PRO A 6 54.34 84.77 -22.60
N ALA A 7 53.67 84.50 -23.73
CA ALA A 7 52.45 83.70 -23.81
C ALA A 7 52.55 82.31 -23.16
N ALA A 8 53.78 81.80 -23.00
CA ALA A 8 54.10 80.57 -22.29
C ALA A 8 53.68 80.56 -20.81
N VAL A 9 53.76 81.70 -20.09
CA VAL A 9 53.46 81.75 -18.64
C VAL A 9 51.95 81.74 -18.38
N ALA A 10 51.17 82.42 -19.22
CA ALA A 10 49.71 82.40 -19.15
C ALA A 10 49.13 81.01 -19.48
N ARG A 11 49.68 80.34 -20.50
CA ARG A 11 49.32 78.96 -20.87
C ARG A 11 49.65 77.98 -19.74
N ARG A 12 50.82 78.10 -19.11
CA ARG A 12 51.24 77.22 -17.99
C ARG A 12 50.37 77.40 -16.74
N ARG A 13 49.91 78.62 -16.42
CA ARG A 13 48.93 78.86 -15.33
C ARG A 13 47.56 78.24 -15.63
N ARG A 14 47.08 78.35 -16.88
CA ARG A 14 45.80 77.75 -17.29
C ARG A 14 45.88 76.22 -17.23
N ILE A 15 46.97 75.61 -17.70
CA ILE A 15 47.20 74.15 -17.62
C ILE A 15 47.25 73.67 -16.16
N ARG A 16 47.96 74.37 -15.26
CA ARG A 16 47.97 73.98 -13.83
C ARG A 16 46.59 74.05 -13.19
N ARG A 17 45.78 75.08 -13.49
CA ARG A 17 44.40 75.18 -12.99
C ARG A 17 43.53 74.04 -13.51
N VAL A 18 43.64 73.71 -14.80
CA VAL A 18 42.93 72.56 -15.38
C VAL A 18 43.39 71.26 -14.74
N LEU A 19 44.70 71.08 -14.53
CA LEU A 19 45.25 69.89 -13.88
C LEU A 19 44.75 69.74 -12.44
N TYR A 20 44.75 70.82 -11.64
CA TYR A 20 44.17 70.78 -10.29
C TYR A 20 42.67 70.51 -10.31
N GLY A 21 41.94 71.06 -11.29
CA GLY A 21 40.52 70.75 -11.48
C GLY A 21 40.27 69.28 -11.81
N VAL A 22 41.07 68.71 -12.72
CA VAL A 22 40.98 67.28 -13.10
C VAL A 22 41.35 66.37 -11.94
N ILE A 23 42.40 66.69 -11.19
CA ILE A 23 42.79 65.92 -10.00
C ILE A 23 41.69 65.99 -8.94
N GLY A 24 41.13 67.18 -8.67
CA GLY A 24 40.02 67.34 -7.74
C GLY A 24 38.80 66.52 -8.15
N LEU A 25 38.43 66.57 -9.43
CA LEU A 25 37.33 65.77 -9.96
C LEU A 25 37.59 64.26 -9.84
N MET A 26 38.81 63.82 -10.11
CA MET A 26 39.21 62.42 -10.02
C MET A 26 39.12 61.90 -8.57
N VAL A 27 39.56 62.69 -7.59
CA VAL A 27 39.45 62.34 -6.17
C VAL A 27 37.98 62.18 -5.77
N VAL A 28 37.12 63.12 -6.16
CA VAL A 28 35.68 63.04 -5.87
C VAL A 28 35.09 61.76 -6.44
N VAL A 29 35.32 61.48 -7.73
CA VAL A 29 34.80 60.26 -8.39
C VAL A 29 35.28 58.99 -7.70
N LEU A 30 36.58 58.90 -7.35
CA LEU A 30 37.13 57.73 -6.66
C LEU A 30 36.50 57.50 -5.29
N THR A 31 36.31 58.57 -4.50
CA THR A 31 35.65 58.45 -3.20
C THR A 31 34.18 58.05 -3.34
N THR A 32 33.45 58.59 -4.31
CA THR A 32 32.05 58.23 -4.56
C THR A 32 31.90 56.77 -4.96
N VAL A 33 32.78 56.25 -5.84
CA VAL A 33 32.75 54.84 -6.25
C VAL A 33 33.19 53.92 -5.11
N GLY A 34 34.17 54.33 -4.30
CA GLY A 34 34.59 53.59 -3.12
C GLY A 34 33.45 53.45 -2.10
N LEU A 35 32.72 54.53 -1.84
CA LEU A 35 31.56 54.52 -0.94
C LEU A 35 30.37 53.75 -1.51
N SER A 36 30.13 53.77 -2.83
CA SER A 36 29.00 53.04 -3.43
C SER A 36 29.19 51.52 -3.44
N HIS A 37 30.43 51.04 -3.33
CA HIS A 37 30.75 49.62 -3.19
C HIS A 37 30.68 49.12 -1.74
N LEU A 38 30.48 50.00 -0.75
CA LEU A 38 30.19 49.56 0.60
C LEU A 38 28.78 48.95 0.63
N LYS A 39 28.72 47.71 1.08
CA LYS A 39 27.46 46.97 1.23
C LYS A 39 26.55 47.75 2.19
N VAL A 40 25.30 47.96 1.77
CA VAL A 40 24.27 48.62 2.59
C VAL A 40 24.23 47.97 3.97
N ALA A 41 24.28 48.80 5.02
CA ALA A 41 24.22 48.32 6.39
C ALA A 41 22.90 47.57 6.61
N PRO A 42 22.92 46.32 7.10
CA PRO A 42 21.69 45.62 7.44
C PRO A 42 20.93 46.39 8.53
N PRO A 43 19.59 46.26 8.59
CA PRO A 43 18.80 46.89 9.62
C PRO A 43 19.34 46.51 11.00
N SER A 44 19.81 47.50 11.76
CA SER A 44 20.33 47.31 13.11
C SER A 44 19.17 47.25 14.10
N VAL A 45 19.16 46.21 14.92
CA VAL A 45 18.26 46.10 16.08
C VAL A 45 19.05 46.39 17.35
N ASP A 46 18.38 46.97 18.35
CA ASP A 46 18.99 47.22 19.65
C ASP A 46 19.30 45.88 20.33
N ALA A 47 20.53 45.71 20.83
CA ALA A 47 20.96 44.48 21.49
C ALA A 47 20.11 44.17 22.74
N GLY A 48 19.52 45.20 23.36
CA GLY A 48 18.55 45.01 24.45
C GLY A 48 17.21 44.39 24.04
N THR A 49 16.89 44.36 22.74
CA THR A 49 15.63 43.82 22.21
C THR A 49 15.71 42.36 21.76
N VAL A 50 16.93 41.79 21.69
CA VAL A 50 17.15 40.44 21.17
C VAL A 50 17.63 39.52 22.28
N TRP A 51 16.92 38.41 22.47
CA TRP A 51 17.37 37.35 23.37
C TRP A 51 18.29 36.40 22.61
N HIS A 52 19.58 36.43 22.93
CA HIS A 52 20.56 35.52 22.34
C HIS A 52 20.68 34.25 23.19
N ASP A 53 20.63 33.08 22.54
CA ASP A 53 20.93 31.80 23.16
C ASP A 53 21.73 30.91 22.19
N VAL A 54 22.52 29.98 22.73
CA VAL A 54 23.35 29.05 21.97
C VAL A 54 22.60 27.75 21.73
N VAL A 55 22.40 27.38 20.46
CA VAL A 55 21.75 26.11 20.11
C VAL A 55 22.57 24.92 20.65
N LYS A 56 21.90 24.01 21.36
CA LYS A 56 22.50 22.79 21.91
C LYS A 56 22.06 21.60 21.07
N ARG A 57 23.00 20.71 20.76
CA ARG A 57 22.69 19.42 20.13
C ARG A 57 22.19 18.46 21.21
N GLY A 58 21.05 17.84 20.95
CA GLY A 58 20.46 16.80 21.78
C GLY A 58 19.49 15.95 20.96
N PRO A 59 19.17 14.72 21.42
CA PRO A 59 18.18 13.90 20.75
C PRO A 59 16.81 14.58 20.85
N MET A 60 16.24 14.93 19.68
CA MET A 60 14.87 15.42 19.58
C MET A 60 13.96 14.23 19.23
N LEU A 61 13.50 13.52 20.25
CA LEU A 61 12.56 12.41 20.06
C LEU A 61 11.19 12.97 19.70
N ARG A 62 10.65 12.53 18.54
CA ARG A 62 9.32 12.90 18.07
C ARG A 62 8.39 11.70 18.16
N ASP A 63 7.71 11.56 19.30
CA ASP A 63 6.70 10.53 19.49
C ASP A 63 5.37 10.97 18.87
N VAL A 64 5.06 10.42 17.70
CA VAL A 64 3.79 10.67 17.02
C VAL A 64 2.81 9.57 17.39
N ARG A 65 1.74 9.93 18.11
CA ARG A 65 0.64 9.02 18.39
C ARG A 65 -0.26 8.93 17.16
N GLY A 66 -0.26 7.79 16.49
CA GLY A 66 -1.26 7.47 15.47
C GLY A 66 -2.58 7.12 16.15
N LEU A 67 -3.59 7.97 16.01
CA LEU A 67 -4.95 7.61 16.37
C LEU A 67 -5.50 6.69 15.26
N GLY A 68 -6.07 5.56 15.65
CA GLY A 68 -6.65 4.61 14.72
C GLY A 68 -7.66 3.71 15.42
N THR A 69 -8.51 3.07 14.64
CA THR A 69 -9.47 2.08 15.11
C THR A 69 -9.04 0.70 14.65
N LEU A 70 -9.26 -0.30 15.49
CA LEU A 70 -9.05 -1.69 15.10
C LEU A 70 -10.18 -2.10 14.15
N VAL A 71 -9.81 -2.61 12.99
CA VAL A 71 -10.71 -3.21 12.01
C VAL A 71 -10.38 -4.70 11.95
N PRO A 72 -11.37 -5.60 11.87
CA PRO A 72 -11.10 -7.03 11.71
C PRO A 72 -10.29 -7.28 10.44
N GLU A 73 -9.36 -8.23 10.51
CA GLU A 73 -8.53 -8.62 9.35
C GLU A 73 -9.38 -9.24 8.23
N GLN A 74 -10.38 -10.06 8.61
CA GLN A 74 -11.24 -10.78 7.68
C GLN A 74 -12.67 -10.82 8.21
N ILE A 75 -13.63 -10.59 7.31
CA ILE A 75 -15.06 -10.73 7.59
C ILE A 75 -15.59 -11.77 6.61
N VAL A 76 -16.14 -12.86 7.15
CA VAL A 76 -16.72 -13.95 6.37
C VAL A 76 -18.22 -13.98 6.60
N TRP A 77 -18.97 -13.94 5.50
CA TRP A 77 -20.41 -14.13 5.51
C TRP A 77 -20.70 -15.60 5.20
N ILE A 78 -21.50 -16.25 6.05
CA ILE A 78 -21.86 -17.66 5.90
C ILE A 78 -23.34 -17.74 5.50
N PRO A 79 -23.67 -17.71 4.21
CA PRO A 79 -25.04 -17.90 3.76
C PRO A 79 -25.45 -19.37 3.91
N ALA A 80 -26.74 -19.62 4.10
CA ALA A 80 -27.28 -20.96 3.98
C ALA A 80 -27.22 -21.42 2.51
N GLY A 81 -26.72 -22.62 2.26
CA GLY A 81 -26.63 -23.19 0.90
C GLY A 81 -27.95 -23.73 0.38
N THR A 82 -28.88 -24.04 1.28
CA THR A 82 -30.23 -24.55 0.97
C THR A 82 -31.25 -23.82 1.83
N ASP A 83 -32.46 -23.69 1.31
CA ASP A 83 -33.59 -23.21 2.10
C ASP A 83 -33.93 -24.24 3.18
N GLY A 84 -34.28 -23.76 4.37
CA GLY A 84 -34.57 -24.62 5.51
C GLY A 84 -34.99 -23.84 6.73
N ARG A 85 -35.68 -24.51 7.65
CA ARG A 85 -36.03 -23.94 8.94
C ARG A 85 -34.85 -24.07 9.89
N ILE A 86 -34.56 -23.02 10.65
CA ILE A 86 -33.61 -23.09 11.76
C ILE A 86 -34.26 -23.85 12.91
N ASP A 87 -33.74 -25.03 13.23
CA ASP A 87 -34.20 -25.83 14.36
C ASP A 87 -33.46 -25.47 15.63
N LYS A 88 -32.13 -25.35 15.53
CA LYS A 88 -31.28 -25.06 16.69
C LYS A 88 -30.18 -24.07 16.34
N ARG A 89 -29.87 -23.21 17.31
CA ARG A 89 -28.70 -22.33 17.29
C ARG A 89 -27.75 -22.77 18.39
N ASP A 90 -26.64 -23.39 18.02
CA ASP A 90 -25.67 -23.96 18.97
C ASP A 90 -24.70 -22.91 19.53
N VAL A 91 -24.51 -21.79 18.82
CA VAL A 91 -23.53 -20.76 19.20
C VAL A 91 -24.21 -19.40 19.42
N LEU A 92 -23.84 -18.72 20.50
CA LEU A 92 -24.27 -17.35 20.79
C LEU A 92 -23.31 -16.32 20.18
N PRO A 93 -23.79 -15.13 19.80
CA PRO A 93 -22.94 -14.05 19.28
C PRO A 93 -21.79 -13.72 20.24
N GLY A 94 -20.58 -13.55 19.69
CA GLY A 94 -19.37 -13.22 20.46
C GLY A 94 -18.60 -14.42 21.02
N THR A 95 -19.09 -15.65 20.83
CA THR A 95 -18.36 -16.86 21.21
C THR A 95 -17.23 -17.13 20.20
N PRO A 96 -16.00 -17.43 20.63
CA PRO A 96 -14.94 -17.84 19.71
C PRO A 96 -15.28 -19.20 19.08
N VAL A 97 -15.15 -19.30 17.76
CA VAL A 97 -15.47 -20.51 16.98
C VAL A 97 -14.23 -21.04 16.27
N LYS A 98 -14.21 -22.36 16.04
CA LYS A 98 -13.23 -23.04 15.19
C LYS A 98 -13.82 -23.27 13.79
N PRO A 99 -12.99 -23.56 12.76
CA PRO A 99 -13.48 -23.81 11.40
C PRO A 99 -14.59 -24.87 11.31
N ASP A 100 -14.51 -25.92 12.12
CA ASP A 100 -15.48 -27.04 12.11
C ASP A 100 -16.64 -26.87 13.10
N THR A 101 -16.82 -25.66 13.66
CA THR A 101 -17.89 -25.42 14.65
C THR A 101 -19.24 -25.27 13.96
N ILE A 102 -20.19 -26.12 14.32
CA ILE A 102 -21.58 -26.02 13.85
C ILE A 102 -22.21 -24.79 14.52
N LEU A 103 -22.63 -23.82 13.70
CA LEU A 103 -23.24 -22.58 14.18
C LEU A 103 -24.75 -22.73 14.36
N VAL A 104 -25.39 -23.36 13.38
CA VAL A 104 -26.84 -23.47 13.24
C VAL A 104 -27.16 -24.84 12.63
N GLU A 105 -28.15 -25.52 13.20
CA GLU A 105 -28.74 -26.72 12.64
C GLU A 105 -30.05 -26.34 11.91
N MET A 106 -30.14 -26.74 10.65
CA MET A 106 -31.28 -26.44 9.78
C MET A 106 -31.94 -27.74 9.33
N SER A 107 -33.28 -27.74 9.30
CA SER A 107 -34.06 -28.84 8.72
C SER A 107 -34.88 -28.38 7.52
N ASP A 108 -34.87 -29.22 6.48
CA ASP A 108 -35.73 -29.09 5.32
C ASP A 108 -36.41 -30.44 5.06
N PRO A 109 -37.74 -30.55 5.26
CA PRO A 109 -38.48 -31.78 5.00
C PRO A 109 -38.36 -32.28 3.56
N THR A 110 -38.23 -31.37 2.60
CA THR A 110 -38.15 -31.74 1.17
C THR A 110 -36.80 -32.39 0.84
N LEU A 111 -35.70 -31.83 1.36
CA LEU A 111 -34.38 -32.42 1.25
C LEU A 111 -34.27 -33.76 1.97
N GLN A 112 -34.87 -33.88 3.16
CA GLN A 112 -34.91 -35.16 3.90
C GLN A 112 -35.65 -36.25 3.14
N GLN A 113 -36.79 -35.92 2.53
CA GLN A 113 -37.53 -36.86 1.68
C GLN A 113 -36.71 -37.25 0.44
N GLY A 114 -36.09 -36.29 -0.23
CA GLY A 114 -35.24 -36.56 -1.39
C GLY A 114 -34.03 -37.44 -1.06
N LEU A 115 -33.42 -37.26 0.13
CA LEU A 115 -32.35 -38.13 0.61
C LEU A 115 -32.84 -39.56 0.82
N ALA A 116 -33.98 -39.75 1.48
CA ALA A 116 -34.56 -41.08 1.70
C ALA A 116 -34.86 -41.79 0.38
N ASP A 117 -35.45 -41.08 -0.58
CA ASP A 117 -35.73 -41.63 -1.92
C ASP A 117 -34.44 -42.02 -2.66
N ALA A 118 -33.40 -41.18 -2.59
CA ALA A 118 -32.10 -41.47 -3.20
C ALA A 118 -31.41 -42.68 -2.55
N GLU A 119 -31.51 -42.83 -1.22
CA GLU A 119 -31.01 -44.00 -0.50
C GLU A 119 -31.74 -45.29 -0.93
N TYR A 120 -33.06 -45.24 -1.10
CA TYR A 120 -33.81 -46.39 -1.58
C TYR A 120 -33.46 -46.76 -3.02
N GLN A 121 -33.27 -45.76 -3.90
CA GLN A 121 -32.81 -45.99 -5.27
C GLN A 121 -31.42 -46.62 -5.31
N MET A 122 -30.49 -46.15 -4.47
CA MET A 122 -29.15 -46.72 -4.35
C MET A 122 -29.21 -48.19 -3.88
N LYS A 123 -30.03 -48.49 -2.87
CA LYS A 123 -30.22 -49.87 -2.39
C LYS A 123 -30.83 -50.78 -3.44
N ALA A 124 -31.82 -50.31 -4.19
CA ALA A 124 -32.43 -51.06 -5.28
C ALA A 124 -31.40 -51.37 -6.39
N ALA A 125 -30.65 -50.36 -6.82
CA ALA A 125 -29.61 -50.53 -7.84
C ALA A 125 -28.49 -51.49 -7.37
N GLN A 126 -28.13 -51.45 -6.09
CA GLN A 126 -27.16 -52.37 -5.50
C GLN A 126 -27.68 -53.82 -5.52
N ALA A 127 -28.96 -54.04 -5.16
CA ALA A 127 -29.57 -55.36 -5.21
C ALA A 127 -29.63 -55.92 -6.65
N ASP A 128 -29.96 -55.08 -7.63
CA ASP A 128 -29.97 -55.45 -9.04
C ASP A 128 -28.56 -55.81 -9.54
N TYR A 129 -27.54 -55.04 -9.13
CA TYR A 129 -26.14 -55.34 -9.44
C TYR A 129 -25.71 -56.69 -8.87
N ASP A 130 -26.03 -56.97 -7.60
CA ASP A 130 -25.68 -58.23 -6.96
C ASP A 130 -26.41 -59.42 -7.59
N SER A 131 -27.70 -59.25 -7.92
CA SER A 131 -28.48 -60.24 -8.67
C SER A 131 -27.89 -60.53 -10.05
N LEU A 132 -27.52 -59.48 -10.79
CA LEU A 132 -26.89 -59.61 -12.11
C LEU A 132 -25.54 -60.32 -12.01
N LYS A 133 -24.73 -60.01 -10.98
CA LYS A 133 -23.46 -60.67 -10.73
C LYS A 133 -23.63 -62.18 -10.51
N VAL A 134 -24.56 -62.59 -9.64
CA VAL A 134 -24.85 -64.01 -9.38
C VAL A 134 -25.36 -64.70 -10.65
N LYS A 135 -26.19 -64.02 -11.45
CA LYS A 135 -26.67 -64.54 -12.74
C LYS A 135 -25.53 -64.75 -13.74
N LEU A 136 -24.58 -63.82 -13.80
CA LEU A 136 -23.40 -63.94 -14.66
C LEU A 136 -22.47 -65.07 -14.19
N GLU A 137 -22.25 -65.23 -12.89
CA GLU A 137 -21.47 -66.36 -12.34
C GLU A 137 -22.10 -67.71 -12.67
N THR A 138 -23.44 -67.82 -12.52
CA THR A 138 -24.19 -69.03 -12.90
C THR A 138 -24.05 -69.31 -14.39
N THR A 139 -24.26 -68.30 -15.24
CA THR A 139 -24.12 -68.43 -16.70
C THR A 139 -22.72 -68.87 -17.11
N LEU A 140 -21.69 -68.36 -16.44
CA LEU A 140 -20.29 -68.72 -16.69
C LEU A 140 -20.04 -70.19 -16.29
N LEU A 141 -20.54 -70.62 -15.14
CA LEU A 141 -20.46 -72.03 -14.70
C LEU A 141 -21.16 -72.97 -15.68
N ASP A 142 -22.35 -72.61 -16.18
CA ASP A 142 -23.08 -73.37 -17.20
C ASP A 142 -22.30 -73.47 -18.52
N GLN A 143 -21.70 -72.37 -18.97
CA GLN A 143 -20.84 -72.35 -20.17
C GLN A 143 -19.60 -73.24 -20.00
N ARG A 144 -18.99 -73.28 -18.81
CA ARG A 144 -17.87 -74.18 -18.52
C ARG A 144 -18.30 -75.65 -18.51
N SER A 145 -19.47 -75.95 -17.93
CA SER A 145 -20.02 -77.30 -17.89
C SER A 145 -20.33 -77.86 -19.29
N THR A 146 -20.94 -77.03 -20.14
CA THR A 146 -21.20 -77.39 -21.53
C THR A 146 -19.91 -77.59 -22.33
N ALA A 147 -18.91 -76.71 -22.19
CA ALA A 147 -17.60 -76.88 -22.82
C ALA A 147 -16.88 -78.17 -22.37
N ALA A 148 -16.90 -78.49 -21.07
CA ALA A 148 -16.31 -79.72 -20.53
C ALA A 148 -17.02 -80.98 -21.06
N THR A 149 -18.34 -80.94 -21.24
CA THR A 149 -19.12 -82.03 -21.83
C THR A 149 -18.77 -82.26 -23.30
N VAL A 150 -18.57 -81.18 -24.08
CA VAL A 150 -18.13 -81.30 -25.48
C VAL A 150 -16.71 -81.88 -25.54
N ALA A 151 -15.81 -81.44 -24.65
CA ALA A 151 -14.45 -81.96 -24.59
C ALA A 151 -14.41 -83.46 -24.21
N SER A 152 -15.29 -83.92 -23.32
CA SER A 152 -15.35 -85.34 -22.94
C SER A 152 -15.95 -86.25 -24.01
N GLN A 153 -16.78 -85.72 -24.92
CA GLN A 153 -17.33 -86.49 -26.05
C GLN A 153 -16.31 -86.72 -27.18
N TYR A 154 -15.24 -85.94 -27.25
CA TYR A 154 -14.19 -86.05 -28.26
C TYR A 154 -12.96 -86.86 -27.81
N HIS A 155 -12.93 -87.30 -26.56
CA HIS A 155 -11.91 -88.18 -25.98
C HIS A 155 -12.48 -89.58 -25.72
#